data_AF-A0A0D3K6X6-F1
#
_entry.id   AF-A0A0D3K6X6-F1
#
_cell.length_a   1.000
_cell.length_b   1.000
_cell.length_c   1.000
_cell.angle_alpha   90.00
_cell.angle_beta   90.00
_cell.angle_gamma   90.00
#
_symmetry.space_group_name_H-M   'P 1'
#
loop_
_entity.id
_entity.type
_entity.pdbx_description
1 polymer ?
#
loop_
_entity_poly.entity_id
_entity_poly.type
_entity_poly.pdbx_seq_one_letter_code
_entity_poly.pdbx_strand_id
1 'polypeptide(L)'
;MFMTATFFFPLSPRQAAKGALAAAVAPSQHLFRDSCFLPVNKWKKEMRSESRKLDRQILKIQREEEKIKRSVKEAAKRGDTASCKTYAKEIVRSRKAVTRLHTSKAQMNSVVMQMQNQMSQAK
;
A
#
# COMPACT_ATOMS: atom_id res chain seq x y z
N MET A 1 -64.31 -48.06 15.97
CA MET A 1 -64.00 -48.24 17.41
C MET A 1 -62.53 -48.65 17.48
N PHE A 2 -61.54 -47.92 17.97
CA PHE A 2 -61.37 -46.77 18.89
C PHE A 2 -60.12 -46.00 18.39
N MET A 3 -60.06 -44.66 18.37
CA MET A 3 -59.58 -43.76 19.45
C MET A 3 -58.32 -44.28 20.18
N THR A 4 -57.23 -43.57 20.49
CA THR A 4 -56.74 -42.17 20.36
C THR A 4 -55.31 -42.16 20.92
N ALA A 5 -54.45 -41.26 20.39
CA ALA A 5 -53.36 -40.52 21.06
C ALA A 5 -52.24 -41.25 21.84
N THR A 6 -50.98 -41.01 21.44
CA THR A 6 -49.84 -40.51 22.26
C THR A 6 -48.58 -40.46 21.38
N PHE A 7 -48.16 -39.28 20.90
CA PHE A 7 -47.03 -38.53 21.45
C PHE A 7 -45.87 -39.41 21.93
N PHE A 8 -44.78 -39.54 21.16
CA PHE A 8 -43.45 -39.23 21.68
C PHE A 8 -42.41 -39.19 20.55
N PHE A 9 -41.77 -38.04 20.44
CA PHE A 9 -40.58 -37.72 19.69
C PHE A 9 -39.37 -38.54 20.22
N PRO A 10 -38.73 -39.43 19.45
CA PRO A 10 -37.44 -39.95 19.86
C PRO A 10 -36.35 -38.94 19.45
N LEU A 11 -35.91 -38.22 20.48
CA LEU A 11 -34.61 -37.59 20.64
C LEU A 11 -33.48 -38.25 19.83
N SER A 12 -32.69 -37.42 19.14
CA SER A 12 -31.24 -37.63 18.99
C SER A 12 -30.62 -38.01 20.35
N PRO A 13 -29.71 -38.99 20.40
CA PRO A 13 -28.31 -38.63 20.60
C PRO A 13 -27.36 -39.67 19.98
N ARG A 14 -26.98 -39.50 18.72
CA ARG A 14 -25.91 -40.29 18.10
C ARG A 14 -24.75 -39.39 17.70
N GLN A 15 -24.13 -38.77 18.70
CA GLN A 15 -22.73 -38.31 18.71
C GLN A 15 -22.39 -37.56 20.01
N ALA A 16 -22.68 -38.20 21.16
CA ALA A 16 -21.85 -38.01 22.34
C ALA A 16 -20.78 -39.11 22.30
N ALA A 17 -19.54 -38.77 22.65
CA ALA A 17 -18.35 -39.64 22.72
C ALA A 17 -17.57 -39.89 21.41
N LYS A 18 -16.94 -38.84 20.88
CA LYS A 18 -15.57 -38.95 20.37
C LYS A 18 -14.75 -37.73 20.82
N GLY A 19 -13.84 -37.98 21.76
CA GLY A 19 -12.59 -37.22 21.85
C GLY A 19 -12.67 -35.83 22.48
N ALA A 20 -12.96 -35.78 23.78
CA ALA A 20 -12.27 -34.82 24.65
C ALA A 20 -10.78 -35.25 24.73
N LEU A 21 -10.00 -34.93 23.69
CA LEU A 21 -8.54 -34.95 23.72
C LEU A 21 -8.00 -34.00 22.65
N ALA A 22 -8.23 -32.70 22.85
CA ALA A 22 -7.46 -31.65 22.19
C ALA A 22 -7.09 -30.59 23.23
N ALA A 23 -6.61 -31.04 24.39
CA ALA A 23 -5.77 -30.23 25.23
C ALA A 23 -4.33 -30.36 24.71
N ALA A 24 -3.68 -29.21 24.53
CA ALA A 24 -2.23 -29.02 24.51
C ALA A 24 -1.44 -29.58 23.31
N VAL A 25 -1.43 -28.84 22.20
CA VAL A 25 -0.21 -28.72 21.36
C VAL A 25 0.04 -27.25 21.02
N ALA A 26 0.99 -26.68 21.77
CA ALA A 26 1.88 -25.55 21.46
C ALA A 26 1.32 -24.14 21.12
N PRO A 27 1.40 -23.17 22.05
CA PRO A 27 1.49 -21.74 21.73
C PRO A 27 2.86 -21.34 21.13
N SER A 28 3.81 -22.27 21.01
CA SER A 28 5.21 -21.97 20.73
C SER A 28 5.55 -21.77 19.24
N GLN A 29 4.66 -22.12 18.30
CA GLN A 29 4.94 -21.96 16.86
C GLN A 29 4.54 -20.59 16.29
N HIS A 30 3.62 -19.85 16.94
CA HIS A 30 3.23 -18.52 16.45
C HIS A 30 4.32 -17.48 16.73
N LEU A 31 4.97 -17.55 17.90
CA LEU A 31 6.03 -16.62 18.31
C LEU A 31 7.29 -16.69 17.44
N PHE A 32 7.55 -17.82 16.76
CA PHE A 32 8.65 -17.91 15.78
C PHE A 32 8.31 -17.18 14.47
N ARG A 33 7.04 -17.23 14.05
CA ARG A 33 6.56 -16.61 12.81
C ARG A 33 6.58 -15.09 12.87
N ASP A 34 6.30 -14.51 14.04
CA ASP A 34 6.21 -13.05 14.21
C ASP A 34 7.59 -12.37 14.17
N SER A 35 8.64 -13.04 14.66
CA SER A 35 10.02 -12.51 14.69
C SER A 35 10.61 -12.32 13.29
N CYS A 36 10.36 -13.25 12.36
CA CYS A 36 10.85 -13.15 10.98
C CYS A 36 10.09 -12.12 10.11
N PHE A 37 8.83 -11.81 10.46
CA PHE A 37 7.97 -10.93 9.65
C PHE A 37 7.95 -9.47 10.10
N LEU A 38 8.35 -9.20 11.34
CA LEU A 38 8.51 -7.85 11.89
C LEU A 38 9.38 -6.92 11.00
N PRO A 39 10.54 -7.36 10.48
CA PRO A 39 11.36 -6.56 9.57
C PRO A 39 10.67 -6.21 8.24
N VAL A 40 9.95 -7.16 7.64
CA VAL A 40 9.24 -6.95 6.36
C VAL A 40 8.11 -5.94 6.53
N ASN A 41 7.38 -6.00 7.66
CA ASN A 41 6.33 -5.03 7.97
C ASN A 41 6.90 -3.62 8.24
N LYS A 42 8.07 -3.53 8.89
CA LYS A 42 8.80 -2.27 9.08
C LYS A 42 9.20 -1.66 7.73
N TRP A 43 9.82 -2.44 6.85
CA TRP A 43 10.20 -1.96 5.51
C TRP A 43 9.00 -1.57 4.66
N LYS A 44 7.89 -2.32 4.71
CA LYS A 44 6.63 -1.93 4.05
C LYS A 44 6.13 -0.57 4.54
N LYS A 45 6.21 -0.28 5.84
CA LYS A 45 5.79 1.00 6.42
C LYS A 45 6.70 2.14 5.96
N GLU A 46 8.01 1.92 5.99
CA GLU A 46 9.02 2.88 5.52
C GLU A 46 8.83 3.18 4.03
N MET A 47 8.69 2.17 3.17
CA MET A 47 8.45 2.32 1.73
C MET A 47 7.17 3.10 1.41
N ARG A 48 6.08 2.88 2.17
CA ARG A 48 4.87 3.71 2.05
C ARG A 48 5.09 5.14 2.50
N SER A 49 5.93 5.38 3.51
CA SER A 49 6.27 6.73 3.94
C SER A 49 7.09 7.48 2.87
N GLU A 50 8.04 6.80 2.23
CA GLU A 50 8.84 7.32 1.12
C GLU A 50 7.99 7.58 -0.12
N SER A 51 7.07 6.67 -0.48
CA SER A 51 6.12 6.93 -1.58
C SER A 51 5.32 8.23 -1.37
N ARG A 52 4.86 8.50 -0.14
CA ARG A 52 4.16 9.76 0.17
C ARG A 52 5.08 10.97 0.09
N LYS A 53 6.36 10.82 0.42
CA LYS A 53 7.36 11.91 0.26
C LYS A 53 7.54 12.24 -1.22
N LEU A 54 7.65 11.25 -2.10
CA LEU A 54 7.71 11.48 -3.55
C LEU A 54 6.44 12.17 -4.07
N ASP A 55 5.26 11.76 -3.62
CA ASP A 55 4.00 12.41 -4.01
C ASP A 55 3.96 13.88 -3.61
N ARG A 56 4.44 14.22 -2.41
CA ARG A 56 4.58 15.62 -1.99
C ARG A 56 5.56 16.40 -2.85
N GLN A 57 6.67 15.77 -3.26
CA GLN A 57 7.65 16.40 -4.16
C GLN A 57 7.06 16.66 -5.54
N ILE A 58 6.29 15.71 -6.10
CA ILE A 58 5.59 15.89 -7.38
C ILE A 58 4.66 17.09 -7.31
N LEU A 59 3.81 17.18 -6.27
CA LEU A 59 2.90 18.32 -6.08
C LEU A 59 3.63 19.64 -5.85
N LYS A 60 4.80 19.62 -5.21
CA LYS A 60 5.64 20.82 -5.01
C LYS A 60 6.19 21.32 -6.35
N ILE A 61 6.74 20.42 -7.16
CA ILE A 61 7.30 20.76 -8.48
C ILE A 61 6.20 21.25 -9.43
N GLN A 62 5.01 20.65 -9.42
CA GLN A 62 3.88 21.11 -10.24
C GLN A 62 3.45 22.54 -9.88
N ARG A 63 3.37 22.85 -8.58
CA ARG A 63 3.07 24.22 -8.11
C ARG A 63 4.16 25.22 -8.50
N GLU A 64 5.42 24.81 -8.45
CA GLU A 64 6.54 25.64 -8.92
C GLU A 64 6.48 25.84 -10.44
N GLU A 65 6.14 24.82 -11.22
CA GLU A 65 5.93 24.93 -12.67
C GLU A 65 4.82 25.93 -13.01
N GLU A 66 3.71 25.93 -12.26
CA GLU A 66 2.64 26.92 -12.43
C GLU A 66 3.10 28.36 -12.13
N LYS A 67 3.93 28.56 -11.10
CA LYS A 67 4.51 29.88 -10.81
C LYS A 67 5.41 30.35 -11.95
N ILE A 68 6.27 29.46 -12.47
CA ILE A 68 7.15 29.77 -13.59
C ILE A 68 6.32 30.12 -14.83
N LYS A 69 5.22 29.40 -15.11
CA LYS A 69 4.30 29.74 -16.21
C LYS A 69 3.71 31.15 -16.07
N ARG A 70 3.38 31.59 -14.86
CA ARG A 70 2.91 32.97 -14.61
C ARG A 70 4.02 33.98 -14.87
N SER A 71 5.22 33.72 -14.36
CA SER A 71 6.40 34.58 -14.59
C SER A 71 6.79 34.67 -16.07
N VAL A 72 6.63 33.60 -16.85
CA VAL A 72 6.84 33.64 -18.32
C VAL A 72 5.86 34.59 -18.98
N LYS A 73 4.58 34.57 -18.61
CA LYS A 73 3.58 35.48 -19.19
C LYS A 73 3.87 36.94 -18.86
N GLU A 74 4.34 37.22 -17.64
CA GLU A 74 4.73 38.56 -17.22
C GLU A 74 6.00 39.04 -17.96
N ALA A 75 7.03 38.19 -18.05
CA ALA A 75 8.27 38.52 -18.77
C ALA A 75 8.03 38.68 -20.28
N ALA A 76 7.11 37.90 -20.87
CA ALA A 76 6.72 38.05 -22.26
C ALA A 76 6.04 39.41 -22.54
N LYS A 77 5.22 39.91 -21.61
CA LYS A 77 4.62 41.24 -21.71
C LYS A 77 5.65 42.36 -21.60
N ARG A 78 6.72 42.17 -20.82
CA ARG A 78 7.83 43.13 -20.69
C ARG A 78 8.80 43.11 -21.88
N GLY A 79 8.78 42.06 -22.70
CA GLY A 79 9.67 41.92 -23.86
C GLY A 79 11.05 41.34 -23.54
N ASP A 80 11.26 40.80 -22.34
CA ASP A 80 12.56 40.29 -21.88
C ASP A 80 12.83 38.88 -22.43
N THR A 81 13.47 38.80 -23.60
CA THR A 81 13.76 37.53 -24.27
C THR A 81 14.78 36.65 -23.51
N ALA A 82 15.73 37.24 -22.80
CA ALA A 82 16.73 36.52 -22.01
C ALA A 82 16.08 35.79 -20.82
N SER A 83 15.22 36.48 -20.07
CA SER A 83 14.47 35.94 -18.93
C SER A 83 13.51 34.83 -19.40
N CYS A 84 12.81 35.04 -20.51
CA CYS A 84 11.93 34.03 -21.12
C CYS A 84 12.68 32.73 -21.46
N LYS A 85 13.89 32.82 -22.03
CA LYS A 85 14.72 31.64 -22.34
C LYS A 85 15.12 30.87 -21.08
N THR A 86 15.46 31.57 -20.00
CA THR A 86 15.80 30.93 -18.71
C THR A 86 14.59 30.20 -18.11
N TYR A 87 13.43 30.85 -18.07
CA TYR A 87 12.20 30.23 -17.57
C TYR A 87 11.76 29.03 -18.42
N ALA A 88 11.90 29.09 -19.75
CA ALA A 88 11.57 27.98 -20.64
C ALA A 88 12.44 26.74 -20.35
N LYS A 89 13.75 26.93 -20.13
CA LYS A 89 14.64 25.84 -19.73
C LYS A 89 14.22 25.23 -18.40
N GLU A 90 13.78 26.05 -17.46
CA GLU A 90 13.34 25.58 -16.15
C GLU A 90 12.09 24.70 -16.23
N ILE A 91 11.10 25.07 -17.05
CA ILE A 91 9.91 24.23 -17.30
C ILE A 91 10.31 22.83 -17.81
N VAL A 92 11.27 22.75 -18.74
CA VAL A 92 11.74 21.46 -19.26
C VAL A 92 12.43 20.64 -18.16
N ARG A 93 13.21 21.29 -17.28
CA ARG A 93 13.84 20.62 -16.14
C ARG A 93 12.82 20.10 -15.14
N SER A 94 11.80 20.90 -14.80
CA SER A 94 10.70 20.49 -13.92
C SER A 94 9.99 19.25 -14.45
N ARG A 95 9.65 19.22 -15.76
CA ARG A 95 9.03 18.05 -16.39
C ARG A 95 9.92 16.80 -16.31
N LYS A 96 11.21 16.94 -16.61
CA LYS A 96 12.17 15.83 -16.47
C LYS A 96 12.30 15.35 -15.02
N ALA A 97 12.18 16.24 -14.04
CA ALA A 97 12.18 15.86 -12.62
C ALA A 97 10.92 15.07 -12.25
N VAL A 98 9.74 15.50 -12.72
CA VAL A 98 8.47 14.78 -12.52
C VAL A 98 8.53 13.38 -13.13
N THR A 99 9.01 13.22 -14.37
CA THR A 99 9.19 11.89 -14.98
C THR A 99 10.08 10.98 -14.14
N ARG A 100 11.22 11.50 -13.66
CA ARG A 100 12.14 10.74 -12.79
C ARG A 100 11.46 10.29 -11.50
N LEU A 101 10.71 11.18 -10.85
CA LEU A 101 9.97 10.85 -9.62
C LEU A 101 8.88 9.80 -9.87
N HIS A 102 8.19 9.85 -11.01
CA HIS A 102 7.22 8.80 -11.38
C HIS A 102 7.91 7.44 -11.59
N THR A 103 9.07 7.40 -12.24
CA THR A 103 9.86 6.17 -12.37
C THR A 103 10.28 5.63 -11.01
N SER A 104 10.79 6.47 -10.11
CA SER A 104 11.14 6.06 -8.75
C SER A 104 9.94 5.55 -7.95
N LYS A 105 8.75 6.15 -8.15
CA LYS A 105 7.51 5.65 -7.54
C LYS A 105 7.14 4.26 -8.05
N ALA A 106 7.26 4.02 -9.35
CA ALA A 106 7.00 2.70 -9.94
C ALA A 106 7.98 1.64 -9.42
N GLN A 107 9.26 1.98 -9.32
CA GLN A 107 10.29 1.11 -8.74
C GLN A 107 9.94 0.72 -7.30
N MET A 108 9.58 1.68 -6.45
CA MET A 108 9.16 1.38 -5.07
C MET A 108 7.93 0.49 -4.99
N ASN A 109 6.94 0.69 -5.86
CA ASN A 109 5.75 -0.17 -5.92
C ASN A 109 6.11 -1.61 -6.29
N SER A 110 7.04 -1.80 -7.24
CA SER A 110 7.55 -3.13 -7.59
C SER A 110 8.19 -3.83 -6.39
N VAL A 111 9.02 -3.12 -5.62
CA VAL A 111 9.67 -3.68 -4.41
C VAL A 111 8.62 -4.04 -3.35
N VAL A 112 7.59 -3.21 -3.15
CA VAL A 112 6.49 -3.53 -2.22
C VAL A 112 5.74 -4.80 -2.64
N MET A 113 5.51 -5.00 -3.94
CA MET A 113 4.90 -6.22 -4.47
C MET A 113 5.79 -7.45 -4.27
N GLN A 114 7.10 -7.33 -4.48
CA GLN A 114 8.05 -8.41 -4.18
C GLN A 114 8.01 -8.80 -2.69
N MET A 115 7.99 -7.83 -1.77
CA MET A 115 7.83 -8.10 -0.34
C MET A 115 6.48 -8.76 -0.01
N GLN A 116 5.40 -8.40 -0.72
CA GLN A 116 4.09 -9.02 -0.53
C GLN A 116 4.10 -10.49 -0.99
N ASN A 117 4.73 -10.77 -2.12
CA ASN A 117 4.87 -12.14 -2.65
C ASN A 117 5.69 -13.02 -1.69
N GLN A 118 6.79 -12.51 -1.13
CA GLN A 118 7.58 -13.22 -0.12
C GLN A 118 6.75 -13.60 1.11
N MET A 119 5.83 -12.72 1.55
CA MET A 119 4.94 -13.04 2.68
C MET A 119 3.91 -14.11 2.36
N SER A 120 3.49 -14.22 1.11
CA SER A 120 2.55 -15.23 0.65
C SER A 120 3.21 -16.59 0.43
N GLN A 121 4.46 -16.62 -0.05
CA GLN A 121 5.21 -17.86 -0.29
C GLN A 121 5.61 -18.57 1.01
N ALA A 122 5.69 -17.82 2.10
CA ALA A 122 6.02 -18.34 3.42
C ALA A 122 4.78 -18.79 4.22
N LYS A 123 3.58 -18.85 3.62
CA LYS A 123 2.36 -19.46 4.18
C LYS A 123 2.16 -20.85 3.62
#